data_AF-A0A5C6EQ04-F1
#
_entry.id   AF-A0A5C6EQ04-F1
#
_cell.length_a   1.000
_cell.length_b   1.000
_cell.length_c   1.000
_cell.angle_alpha   90.00
_cell.angle_beta   90.00
_cell.angle_gamma   90.00
#
_symmetry.space_group_name_H-M   'P 1'
#
loop_
_entity.id
_entity.type
_entity.pdbx_description
1 polymer ?
#
loop_
_entity_poly.entity_id
_entity_poly.type
_entity_poly.pdbx_seq_one_letter_code
_entity_poly.pdbx_strand_id
1 'polypeptide(L)'
;MADVHNRKTRSYNMSMIRSRDTKPEIIVRRFLFGNGLRYKLHDKTLPGKPDLVFPKYKTVIVVHGCFWHGHEGCKYFVIPKTRRKWWLEKINRNKQFDKENLRKLKKLGWKILTVFECKLRTGNREKTLNQLATNLIR
;
A
#
# COMPACT_ATOMS: atom_id res chain seq x y z
N MET A 1 17.79 3.73 -14.44
CA MET A 1 19.02 3.25 -13.78
C MET A 1 19.39 1.88 -14.30
N ALA A 2 20.67 1.65 -14.61
CA ALA A 2 21.22 0.30 -14.73
C ALA A 2 21.25 -0.35 -13.34
N ASP A 3 21.31 -1.68 -13.26
CA ASP A 3 21.40 -2.38 -11.97
C ASP A 3 22.75 -2.08 -11.32
N VAL A 4 22.73 -1.38 -10.18
CA VAL A 4 23.92 -0.98 -9.44
C VAL A 4 24.43 -2.09 -8.50
N HIS A 5 23.73 -3.22 -8.43
CA HIS A 5 24.03 -4.31 -7.52
C HIS A 5 24.39 -5.60 -8.26
N ASN A 6 25.35 -6.35 -7.71
CA ASN A 6 25.63 -7.70 -8.18
C ASN A 6 24.45 -8.65 -7.87
N ARG A 7 24.43 -9.83 -8.53
CA ARG A 7 23.32 -10.80 -8.40
C ARG A 7 23.07 -11.24 -6.95
N LYS A 8 24.13 -11.44 -6.14
CA LYS A 8 24.02 -11.86 -4.73
C LYS A 8 23.39 -10.76 -3.88
N THR A 9 23.88 -9.53 -4.00
CA THR A 9 23.34 -8.34 -3.31
C THR A 9 21.88 -8.09 -3.69
N ARG A 10 21.53 -8.22 -4.97
CA ARG A 10 20.12 -8.10 -5.41
C ARG A 10 19.24 -9.19 -4.81
N SER A 11 19.70 -10.43 -4.79
CA SER A 11 18.97 -11.54 -4.20
C SER A 11 18.71 -11.30 -2.70
N TYR A 12 19.74 -10.86 -1.97
CA TYR A 12 19.65 -10.51 -0.56
C TYR A 12 18.69 -9.34 -0.31
N ASN A 13 18.80 -8.27 -1.09
CA ASN A 13 17.89 -7.11 -0.96
C ASN A 13 16.43 -7.52 -1.21
N MET A 14 16.18 -8.37 -2.22
CA MET A 14 14.84 -8.87 -2.52
C MET A 14 14.29 -9.77 -1.40
N SER A 15 15.13 -10.57 -0.73
CA SER A 15 14.68 -11.40 0.40
C SER A 15 14.31 -10.59 1.64
N MET A 16 14.84 -9.36 1.76
CA MET A 16 14.50 -8.46 2.88
C MET A 16 13.18 -7.71 2.69
N ILE A 17 12.57 -7.78 1.50
CA ILE A 17 11.29 -7.11 1.21
C ILE A 17 10.16 -7.91 1.86
N ARG A 18 9.64 -7.39 2.96
CA ARG A 18 8.50 -7.99 3.69
C ARG A 18 7.18 -7.67 3.00
N SER A 19 6.24 -8.61 3.07
CA SER A 19 4.88 -8.48 2.55
C SER A 19 3.89 -7.83 3.53
N ARG A 20 4.30 -7.65 4.80
CA ARG A 20 3.51 -7.08 5.90
C ARG A 20 4.41 -6.37 6.89
N ASP A 21 3.81 -5.56 7.74
CA ASP A 21 4.51 -4.77 8.76
C ASP A 21 5.60 -3.90 8.15
N THR A 22 5.33 -3.37 6.95
CA THR A 22 6.25 -2.47 6.28
C THR A 22 6.30 -1.13 7.04
N LYS A 23 7.40 -0.39 6.88
CA LYS A 23 7.53 0.95 7.50
C LYS A 23 6.33 1.87 7.24
N PRO A 24 5.78 2.00 6.01
CA PRO A 24 4.60 2.84 5.78
C PRO A 24 3.35 2.32 6.51
N GLU A 25 3.12 1.00 6.56
CA GLU A 25 2.00 0.43 7.33
C GLU A 25 2.11 0.75 8.81
N ILE A 26 3.30 0.58 9.41
CA ILE A 26 3.54 0.86 10.84
C ILE A 26 3.27 2.33 11.17
N ILE A 27 3.65 3.26 10.28
CA ILE A 27 3.40 4.70 10.45
C ILE A 27 1.90 4.98 10.53
N VAL A 28 1.12 4.47 9.58
CA VAL A 28 -0.35 4.65 9.55
C VAL A 28 -0.99 4.00 10.79
N ARG A 29 -0.57 2.78 11.12
CA ARG A 29 -1.04 2.02 12.27
C ARG A 29 -0.85 2.74 13.59
N ARG A 30 0.35 3.26 13.84
CA ARG A 30 0.67 4.00 15.07
C ARG A 30 -0.13 5.28 15.18
N PHE A 31 -0.24 6.04 14.09
CA PHE A 31 -1.01 7.27 14.06
C PHE A 31 -2.49 7.05 14.36
N LEU A 32 -3.14 6.12 13.64
CA LEU A 32 -4.58 5.88 13.82
C LEU A 32 -4.89 5.33 15.21
N PHE A 33 -4.05 4.42 15.72
CA PHE A 33 -4.19 3.89 17.07
C PHE A 33 -4.02 4.98 18.14
N GLY A 34 -3.02 5.87 17.99
CA GLY A 34 -2.81 7.00 18.88
C GLY A 34 -3.97 8.00 18.90
N ASN A 35 -4.75 8.07 17.82
CA ASN A 35 -5.98 8.85 17.73
C ASN A 35 -7.24 8.08 18.21
N GLY A 36 -7.06 6.95 18.90
CA GLY A 36 -8.17 6.16 19.45
C GLY A 36 -8.94 5.31 18.43
N LEU A 37 -8.54 5.29 17.16
CA LEU A 37 -9.19 4.52 16.12
C LEU A 37 -8.72 3.06 16.16
N ARG A 38 -9.65 2.15 16.51
CA ARG A 38 -9.38 0.71 16.59
C ARG A 38 -9.65 0.03 15.26
N TYR A 39 -8.74 -0.87 14.86
CA TYR A 39 -8.80 -1.59 13.60
C TYR A 39 -8.47 -3.07 13.77
N LYS A 40 -8.90 -3.88 12.80
CA LYS A 40 -8.40 -5.23 12.56
C LYS A 40 -7.32 -5.17 11.47
N LEU A 41 -6.34 -6.06 11.53
CA LEU A 41 -5.27 -6.15 10.55
C LEU A 41 -5.48 -7.34 9.63
N HIS A 42 -5.22 -7.16 8.34
CA HIS A 42 -5.15 -8.23 7.33
C HIS A 42 -6.32 -9.22 7.39
N ASP A 43 -7.55 -8.69 7.44
CA ASP A 43 -8.75 -9.52 7.56
C ASP A 43 -8.88 -10.44 6.33
N LYS A 44 -8.73 -11.75 6.57
CA LYS A 44 -8.75 -12.78 5.52
C LYS A 44 -10.15 -12.99 4.94
N THR A 45 -11.19 -12.54 5.63
CA THR A 45 -12.58 -12.64 5.16
C THR A 45 -12.88 -11.62 4.07
N LEU A 46 -12.06 -10.57 3.95
CA LEU A 46 -12.25 -9.51 2.98
C LEU A 46 -11.40 -9.71 1.71
N PRO A 47 -11.94 -9.40 0.52
CA PRO A 47 -11.20 -9.45 -0.74
C PRO A 47 -9.92 -8.60 -0.67
N GLY A 48 -8.80 -9.15 -1.12
CA GLY A 48 -7.52 -8.44 -1.17
C GLY A 48 -6.81 -8.28 0.17
N LYS A 49 -7.35 -8.82 1.28
CA LYS A 49 -6.75 -8.76 2.63
C LYS A 49 -6.27 -7.34 3.01
N PRO A 50 -7.18 -6.37 3.14
CA PRO A 50 -6.82 -4.98 3.41
C PRO A 50 -5.92 -4.85 4.64
N ASP A 51 -4.99 -3.89 4.61
CA ASP A 51 -4.00 -3.72 5.68
C ASP A 51 -4.67 -3.35 7.01
N LEU A 52 -5.58 -2.38 6.96
CA LEU A 52 -6.38 -1.97 8.12
C LEU A 52 -7.87 -2.04 7.79
N VAL A 53 -8.64 -2.63 8.68
CA VAL A 53 -10.09 -2.76 8.56
C VAL A 53 -10.73 -2.11 9.77
N PHE A 54 -11.70 -1.24 9.53
CA PHE A 54 -12.45 -0.51 10.53
C PHE A 54 -13.94 -0.89 10.46
N PRO A 55 -14.37 -1.98 11.12
CA PRO A 55 -15.74 -2.46 11.03
C PRO A 55 -16.78 -1.42 11.46
N LYS A 56 -16.48 -0.65 12.52
CA LYS A 56 -17.36 0.42 13.03
C LYS A 56 -17.72 1.45 11.96
N TYR A 57 -16.78 1.77 11.07
CA TYR A 57 -16.92 2.80 10.04
C TYR A 57 -17.15 2.21 8.65
N LYS A 58 -17.32 0.88 8.55
CA LYS A 58 -17.38 0.12 7.30
C LYS A 58 -16.32 0.57 6.28
N THR A 59 -15.11 0.85 6.78
CA THR A 59 -14.00 1.44 6.00
C THR A 59 -12.78 0.53 6.04
N VAL A 60 -12.09 0.40 4.92
CA VAL A 60 -10.78 -0.28 4.83
C VAL A 60 -9.72 0.69 4.33
N ILE A 61 -8.51 0.58 4.88
CA ILE A 61 -7.34 1.32 4.42
C ILE A 61 -6.36 0.33 3.81
N VAL A 62 -5.89 0.65 2.60
CA VAL A 62 -4.87 -0.12 1.89
C VAL A 62 -3.65 0.77 1.69
N VAL A 63 -2.49 0.28 2.13
CA VAL A 63 -1.20 0.98 2.06
C VAL A 63 -0.37 0.38 0.93
N HIS A 64 -0.31 1.10 -0.18
CA HIS A 64 0.42 0.65 -1.37
C HIS A 64 1.85 1.17 -1.42
N GLY A 65 2.80 0.26 -1.66
CA GLY A 65 4.13 0.63 -2.13
C GLY A 65 4.06 1.24 -3.54
N CYS A 66 4.70 2.39 -3.75
CA CYS A 66 4.64 3.11 -5.03
C CYS A 66 5.17 2.27 -6.19
N PHE A 67 6.23 1.51 -5.93
CA PHE A 67 6.86 0.64 -6.93
C PHE A 67 5.96 -0.54 -7.33
N TRP A 68 5.44 -1.29 -6.35
CA TRP A 68 4.73 -2.55 -6.57
C TRP A 68 3.34 -2.39 -7.18
N HIS A 69 2.69 -1.26 -6.90
CA HIS A 69 1.33 -0.95 -7.37
C HIS A 69 1.32 0.10 -8.49
N GLY A 70 2.50 0.51 -8.97
CA GLY A 70 2.65 1.39 -10.12
C GLY A 70 2.01 2.75 -9.97
N HIS A 71 2.40 3.48 -8.93
CA HIS A 71 1.89 4.83 -8.65
C HIS A 71 2.25 5.81 -9.79
N GLU A 72 1.24 6.28 -10.51
CA GLU A 72 1.38 7.20 -11.63
C GLU A 72 1.85 8.59 -11.17
N GLY A 73 2.72 9.23 -11.94
CA GLY A 73 3.30 10.53 -11.60
C GLY A 73 4.24 10.53 -10.39
N CYS A 74 4.60 9.36 -9.86
CA CYS A 74 5.44 9.26 -8.67
C CYS A 74 6.93 9.11 -9.04
N LYS A 75 7.79 9.97 -8.48
CA LYS A 75 9.26 9.87 -8.64
C LYS A 75 9.88 8.55 -8.12
N TYR A 76 9.16 7.83 -7.26
CA TYR A 76 9.60 6.55 -6.69
C TYR A 76 9.14 5.35 -7.53
N PHE A 77 8.31 5.58 -8.55
CA PHE A 77 7.92 4.56 -9.50
C PHE A 77 8.84 4.63 -10.72
N VAL A 78 9.87 3.79 -10.73
CA VAL A 78 10.80 3.67 -11.86
C VAL A 78 10.89 2.21 -12.26
N ILE A 79 10.53 1.90 -13.51
CA ILE A 79 10.63 0.53 -14.03
C ILE A 79 12.11 0.18 -14.22
N PRO A 80 12.59 -0.95 -13.66
CA PRO A 80 13.97 -1.37 -13.86
C PRO A 80 14.26 -1.62 -15.34
N LYS A 81 15.44 -1.20 -15.82
CA LYS A 81 15.87 -1.47 -17.21
C LYS A 81 16.06 -2.98 -17.44
N THR A 82 16.57 -3.69 -16.44
CA THR A 82 16.77 -5.14 -16.46
C THR A 82 15.43 -5.87 -16.36
N ARG A 83 15.17 -6.85 -17.23
CA ARG A 83 13.91 -7.63 -17.29
C ARG A 83 12.65 -6.76 -17.37
N ARG A 84 12.70 -5.66 -18.12
CA ARG A 84 11.62 -4.68 -18.24
C ARG A 84 10.24 -5.29 -18.54
N LYS A 85 10.15 -6.19 -19.53
CA LYS A 85 8.89 -6.86 -19.91
C LYS A 85 8.25 -7.59 -18.71
N TRP A 86 9.05 -8.40 -18.01
CA TRP A 86 8.62 -9.12 -16.82
C TRP A 86 8.14 -8.18 -15.70
N TRP A 87 8.86 -7.07 -15.46
CA TRP A 87 8.45 -6.09 -14.44
C TRP A 87 7.13 -5.40 -14.80
N LEU A 88 6.96 -5.01 -16.06
CA LEU A 88 5.71 -4.42 -16.56
C LEU A 88 4.53 -5.38 -16.38
N GLU A 89 4.68 -6.63 -16.82
CA GLU A 89 3.65 -7.67 -16.65
C GLU A 89 3.31 -7.89 -15.17
N LYS A 90 4.33 -7.98 -14.31
CA LYS A 90 4.12 -8.16 -12.87
C LYS A 90 3.36 -6.99 -12.23
N ILE A 91 3.75 -5.75 -12.54
CA ILE A 91 3.11 -4.55 -11.99
C ILE A 91 1.68 -4.43 -12.53
N ASN A 92 1.46 -4.70 -13.82
CA ASN A 92 0.12 -4.66 -14.42
C ASN A 92 -0.81 -5.71 -13.80
N ARG A 93 -0.30 -6.92 -13.55
CA ARG A 93 -1.04 -7.97 -12.87
C ARG A 93 -1.43 -7.56 -11.44
N ASN A 94 -0.52 -6.92 -10.69
CA ASN A 94 -0.84 -6.37 -9.38
C ASN A 94 -1.95 -5.31 -9.46
N LYS A 95 -1.83 -4.33 -10.37
CA LYS A 95 -2.87 -3.30 -10.60
C LYS A 95 -4.22 -3.91 -10.93
N GLN A 96 -4.24 -4.97 -11.76
CA GLN A 96 -5.47 -5.67 -12.11
C GLN A 96 -6.12 -6.31 -10.88
N PHE A 97 -5.34 -7.04 -10.08
CA PHE A 97 -5.84 -7.65 -8.85
C PHE A 97 -6.32 -6.60 -7.84
N ASP A 98 -5.62 -5.48 -7.71
CA ASP A 98 -6.06 -4.37 -6.86
C ASP A 98 -7.42 -3.86 -7.32
N LYS A 99 -7.59 -3.59 -8.62
CA LYS A 99 -8.85 -3.13 -9.20
C LYS A 99 -10.00 -4.11 -8.95
N GLU A 100 -9.75 -5.41 -9.10
CA GLU A 100 -10.74 -6.45 -8.84
C GLU A 100 -11.13 -6.53 -7.35
N ASN A 101 -10.15 -6.49 -6.45
CA ASN A 101 -10.38 -6.54 -5.01
C ASN A 101 -11.13 -5.28 -4.53
N LEU A 102 -10.74 -4.09 -5.00
CA LEU A 102 -11.42 -2.85 -4.71
C LEU A 102 -12.89 -2.88 -5.18
N ARG A 103 -13.16 -3.44 -6.36
CA ARG A 103 -14.54 -3.62 -6.85
C ARG A 103 -15.35 -4.55 -5.94
N LYS A 104 -14.77 -5.69 -5.52
CA LYS A 104 -15.45 -6.63 -4.60
C LYS A 104 -15.74 -5.98 -3.25
N LEU A 105 -14.79 -5.24 -2.69
CA LEU A 105 -14.96 -4.48 -1.43
C LEU A 105 -16.07 -3.43 -1.55
N LYS A 106 -16.10 -2.66 -2.65
CA LYS A 106 -17.18 -1.70 -2.91
C LYS A 106 -18.55 -2.36 -3.01
N LYS A 107 -18.65 -3.53 -3.68
CA LYS A 107 -19.90 -4.30 -3.77
C LYS A 107 -20.40 -4.78 -2.41
N LEU A 108 -19.49 -5.11 -1.49
CA LEU A 108 -19.80 -5.44 -0.10
C LEU A 108 -20.15 -4.19 0.75
N GLY A 109 -20.14 -3.00 0.14
CA GLY A 109 -20.47 -1.73 0.77
C GLY A 109 -19.36 -1.15 1.64
N TRP A 110 -18.11 -1.56 1.44
CA TRP A 110 -16.97 -0.99 2.16
C TRP A 110 -16.48 0.29 1.49
N LYS A 111 -16.26 1.33 2.30
CA LYS A 111 -15.49 2.51 1.91
C LYS A 111 -14.01 2.15 1.87
N ILE A 112 -13.30 2.60 0.85
CA ILE A 112 -11.89 2.24 0.65
C ILE A 112 -11.05 3.49 0.59
N LEU A 113 -10.03 3.55 1.45
CA LEU A 113 -9.03 4.61 1.47
C LEU A 113 -7.69 4.02 1.05
N THR A 114 -7.09 4.56 -0.01
CA THR A 114 -5.80 4.08 -0.53
C THR A 114 -4.71 5.09 -0.21
N VAL A 115 -3.60 4.62 0.33
CA VAL A 115 -2.47 5.46 0.74
C VAL A 115 -1.20 4.94 0.11
N PHE A 116 -0.52 5.77 -0.67
CA PHE A 116 0.76 5.40 -1.25
C PHE A 116 1.93 5.77 -0.33
N GLU A 117 2.97 4.92 -0.30
CA GLU A 117 4.15 5.11 0.56
C GLU A 117 4.81 6.50 0.41
N CYS A 118 4.78 7.09 -0.79
CA CYS A 118 5.43 8.38 -1.03
C CYS A 118 4.73 9.52 -0.30
N LYS A 119 3.42 9.40 -0.02
CA LYS A 119 2.66 10.37 0.77
C LYS A 119 2.96 10.26 2.27
N LEU A 120 3.53 9.13 2.70
CA LEU A 120 3.95 8.87 4.08
C LEU A 120 5.42 9.21 4.35
N ARG A 121 6.16 9.70 3.34
CA ARG A 121 7.52 10.23 3.51
C ARG A 121 7.52 11.62 4.15
N THR A 122 8.66 12.00 4.72
CA THR A 122 8.89 13.29 5.40
C THR A 122 8.46 14.45 4.50
N GLY A 123 7.62 15.35 5.02
CA GLY A 123 7.05 16.52 4.30
C GLY A 123 5.54 16.45 4.08
N ASN A 124 4.99 15.31 3.63
CA ASN A 124 3.55 15.15 3.37
C ASN A 124 2.82 14.25 4.38
N ARG A 125 3.58 13.64 5.30
CA ARG A 125 3.09 12.61 6.21
C ARG A 125 1.92 13.08 7.07
N GLU A 126 2.10 14.16 7.84
CA GLU A 126 1.09 14.63 8.80
C GLU A 126 -0.20 15.03 8.09
N LYS A 127 -0.10 15.81 7.02
CA LYS A 127 -1.25 16.19 6.19
C LYS A 127 -2.02 14.97 5.68
N THR A 128 -1.31 13.96 5.17
CA THR A 128 -1.93 12.73 4.66
C THR A 128 -2.61 11.94 5.78
N LEU A 129 -1.95 11.81 6.93
CA LEU A 129 -2.48 11.08 8.09
C LEU A 129 -3.72 11.77 8.68
N ASN A 130 -3.70 13.09 8.80
CA ASN A 130 -4.84 13.87 9.26
C ASN A 130 -6.02 13.75 8.30
N GLN A 131 -5.78 13.87 6.99
CA GLN A 131 -6.82 13.64 5.97
C GLN A 131 -7.42 12.23 6.05
N LEU A 132 -6.60 11.20 6.32
CA LEU A 132 -7.08 9.84 6.50
C LEU A 132 -8.00 9.70 7.70
N ALA A 133 -7.61 10.26 8.85
CA ALA A 133 -8.45 10.25 10.05
C ALA A 133 -9.78 10.98 9.81
N THR A 134 -9.76 12.17 9.21
CA THR A 134 -11.00 12.91 8.89
C THR A 134 -11.90 12.14 7.94
N ASN A 135 -11.34 11.54 6.89
CA ASN A 135 -12.11 10.77 5.91
C ASN A 135 -12.63 9.44 6.45
N LEU A 136 -12.08 8.93 7.54
CA LEU A 136 -12.55 7.71 8.18
C LEU A 136 -13.74 7.96 9.11
N ILE A 137 -13.77 9.12 9.78
CA ILE A 137 -14.84 9.49 10.72
C ILE A 137 -16.07 10.08 10.00
N ARG A 138 -15.88 10.68 8.82
CA ARG A 138 -16.98 11.13 7.93
C ARG A 138 -17.63 9.98 7.18
#